data_AF-A0A1E1UX32-F1
#
_entry.id   AF-A0A1E1UX32-F1
#
_cell.length_a   1.000
_cell.length_b   1.000
_cell.length_c   1.000
_cell.angle_alpha   90.00
_cell.angle_beta   90.00
_cell.angle_gamma   90.00
#
_symmetry.space_group_name_H-M   'P 1'
#
loop_
_entity.id
_entity.type
_entity.pdbx_description
1 polymer ?
#
loop_
_entity_poly.entity_id
_entity_poly.type
_entity_poly.pdbx_seq_one_letter_code
_entity_poly.pdbx_strand_id
1 'polypeptide(L)'
;MMNRRLGYAAVFALSLAPLLIVSPASAQRKALTPRDAQQNQQGQAPASAQQEKTFPLGASWTAVSMNGKSIAERKATLQIDSNLRGTGYSGCNTFSAAAYPLRQQGIAVGPMAITKRSCDKGAAEFERAYLVALRGARNWDLVEGRLVIKSSSGELRFDRGI
;
A
#
# COMPACT_ATOMS: atom_id res chain seq x y z
N MET A 1 -20.23 -20.36 -89.17
CA MET A 1 -21.22 -21.38 -88.77
C MET A 1 -22.49 -20.69 -88.33
N MET A 2 -23.61 -21.16 -88.89
CA MET A 2 -25.01 -21.05 -88.48
C MET A 2 -25.64 -19.70 -88.10
N ASN A 3 -26.52 -19.27 -89.01
CA ASN A 3 -27.74 -18.49 -88.79
C ASN A 3 -28.65 -19.07 -87.69
N ARG A 4 -29.53 -18.23 -87.10
CA ARG A 4 -31.03 -18.34 -87.09
C ARG A 4 -31.63 -17.26 -86.17
N ARG A 5 -32.39 -16.30 -86.70
CA ARG A 5 -33.83 -16.28 -87.07
C ARG A 5 -34.80 -16.08 -85.89
N LEU A 6 -35.44 -14.90 -85.92
CA LEU A 6 -36.88 -14.58 -85.77
C LEU A 6 -37.66 -15.04 -84.53
N GLY A 7 -38.36 -14.08 -83.92
CA GLY A 7 -39.55 -14.31 -83.09
C GLY A 7 -40.06 -13.04 -82.43
N TYR A 8 -40.93 -12.29 -83.11
CA TYR A 8 -41.75 -11.21 -82.53
C TYR A 8 -42.84 -11.80 -81.61
N ALA A 9 -43.07 -11.17 -80.46
CA ALA A 9 -44.40 -11.09 -79.86
C ALA A 9 -44.48 -9.85 -78.96
N ALA A 10 -45.28 -8.88 -79.40
CA ALA A 10 -45.69 -7.72 -78.63
C ALA A 10 -46.74 -8.13 -77.61
N VAL A 11 -46.65 -7.62 -76.38
CA VAL A 11 -47.83 -7.33 -75.55
C VAL A 11 -47.58 -5.99 -74.84
N PHE A 12 -48.42 -5.01 -75.19
CA PHE A 12 -48.60 -3.74 -74.50
C PHE A 12 -49.30 -3.97 -73.14
N ALA A 13 -48.85 -3.30 -72.08
CA ALA A 13 -49.75 -2.73 -71.07
C ALA A 13 -49.00 -1.72 -70.18
N LEU A 14 -49.59 -0.54 -70.05
CA LEU A 14 -49.17 0.64 -69.30
C LEU A 14 -49.17 0.44 -67.77
N SER A 15 -48.56 1.42 -67.09
CA SER A 15 -48.67 1.81 -65.67
C SER A 15 -47.65 1.15 -64.73
N LEU A 16 -46.99 1.81 -63.77
CA LEU A 16 -47.08 3.15 -63.17
C LEU A 16 -45.66 3.69 -62.93
N ALA A 17 -45.52 5.01 -62.90
CA ALA A 17 -44.29 5.70 -62.49
C ALA A 17 -43.85 5.30 -61.06
N PRO A 18 -42.53 5.23 -60.79
CA PRO A 18 -42.02 4.92 -59.46
C PRO A 18 -42.23 6.12 -58.53
N LEU A 19 -43.00 5.91 -57.45
CA LEU A 19 -42.93 6.77 -56.27
C LEU A 19 -41.54 6.58 -55.67
N LEU A 20 -40.67 7.58 -55.81
CA LEU A 20 -39.47 7.71 -54.99
C LEU A 20 -39.91 7.99 -53.57
N ILE A 21 -40.04 6.94 -52.77
CA ILE A 21 -40.14 7.06 -51.32
C ILE A 21 -38.74 7.40 -50.85
N VAL A 22 -38.48 8.69 -50.59
CA VAL A 22 -37.36 9.12 -49.74
C VAL A 22 -37.65 8.55 -48.36
N SER A 23 -37.01 7.43 -48.03
CA SER A 23 -36.92 6.98 -46.64
C SER A 23 -36.16 8.06 -45.85
N PRO A 24 -36.68 8.58 -44.72
CA PRO A 24 -35.78 9.19 -43.77
C PRO A 24 -34.80 8.09 -43.37
N ALA A 25 -33.50 8.33 -43.59
CA ALA A 25 -32.48 7.53 -42.97
C ALA A 25 -32.72 7.63 -41.47
N SER A 26 -33.34 6.61 -40.88
CA SER A 26 -33.31 6.36 -39.46
C SER A 26 -31.84 6.14 -39.12
N ALA A 27 -31.14 7.24 -38.88
CA ALA A 27 -29.87 7.24 -38.20
C ALA A 27 -30.18 6.68 -36.82
N GLN A 28 -30.07 5.36 -36.73
CA GLN A 28 -30.06 4.62 -35.50
C GLN A 28 -28.83 5.13 -34.76
N ARG A 29 -28.98 6.27 -34.06
CA ARG A 29 -28.14 6.62 -32.94
C ARG A 29 -28.33 5.43 -32.03
N LYS A 30 -27.37 4.49 -32.09
CA LYS A 30 -27.16 3.51 -31.03
C LYS A 30 -27.18 4.35 -29.77
N ALA A 31 -28.30 4.32 -29.07
CA ALA A 31 -28.37 4.77 -27.71
C ALA A 31 -27.38 3.84 -27.02
N LEU A 32 -26.17 4.36 -26.81
CA LEU A 32 -25.20 3.74 -25.93
C LEU A 32 -25.94 3.69 -24.59
N THR A 33 -26.41 2.51 -24.23
CA THR A 33 -27.10 2.28 -22.98
C THR A 33 -26.23 2.82 -21.83
N PRO A 34 -26.81 3.41 -20.76
CA PRO A 34 -26.03 3.83 -19.58
C PRO A 34 -25.24 2.70 -18.91
N ARG A 35 -25.46 1.44 -19.34
CA ARG A 35 -24.77 0.24 -18.88
C ARG A 35 -23.27 0.21 -19.22
N ASP A 36 -22.85 0.81 -20.34
CA ASP A 36 -21.44 0.78 -20.75
C ASP A 36 -20.58 1.78 -19.94
N ALA A 37 -21.19 2.82 -19.37
CA ALA A 37 -20.49 3.78 -18.51
C ALA A 37 -20.16 3.22 -17.11
N GLN A 38 -20.79 2.12 -16.70
CA GLN A 38 -20.53 1.49 -15.40
C GLN A 38 -19.42 0.42 -15.47
N GLN A 39 -19.01 0.01 -16.68
CA GLN A 39 -18.03 -1.07 -16.85
C GLN A 39 -16.58 -0.57 -16.96
N ASN A 40 -16.37 0.74 -17.10
CA ASN A 40 -15.04 1.36 -17.11
C ASN A 40 -14.50 1.75 -15.71
N GLN A 41 -15.03 1.14 -14.64
CA GLN A 41 -14.42 1.17 -13.30
C GLN A 41 -13.84 -0.19 -12.87
N GLN A 42 -13.85 -1.20 -13.75
CA GLN A 42 -13.38 -2.56 -13.45
C GLN A 42 -12.11 -2.93 -14.24
N GLY A 43 -11.23 -1.96 -14.43
CA GLY A 43 -9.87 -2.17 -14.92
C GLY A 43 -8.89 -1.51 -13.96
N GLN A 44 -8.14 -2.33 -13.21
CA GLN A 44 -7.18 -1.98 -12.15
C GLN A 44 -7.82 -1.75 -10.78
N ALA A 45 -8.07 -2.85 -10.06
CA ALA A 45 -7.84 -2.79 -8.63
C ALA A 45 -6.37 -2.32 -8.44
N PRO A 46 -6.08 -1.20 -7.75
CA PRO A 46 -4.73 -0.97 -7.31
C PRO A 46 -4.34 -2.17 -6.46
N ALA A 47 -3.17 -2.76 -6.72
CA ALA A 47 -2.57 -3.77 -5.85
C ALA A 47 -2.81 -3.33 -4.40
N SER A 48 -3.54 -4.17 -3.65
CA SER A 48 -4.11 -3.89 -2.34
C SER A 48 -3.26 -2.90 -1.56
N ALA A 49 -3.68 -1.63 -1.55
CA ALA A 49 -3.12 -0.63 -0.65
C ALA A 49 -3.40 -1.16 0.76
N GLN A 50 -2.40 -1.81 1.37
CA GLN A 50 -2.48 -2.27 2.74
C GLN A 50 -2.92 -1.07 3.56
N GLN A 51 -4.09 -1.19 4.19
CA GLN A 51 -4.70 -0.10 4.93
C GLN A 51 -3.69 0.41 5.96
N GLU A 52 -3.31 1.68 5.86
CA GLU A 52 -2.26 2.27 6.68
C GLU A 52 -2.69 2.21 8.15
N LYS A 53 -1.92 1.49 8.97
CA LYS A 53 -2.21 1.36 10.40
C LYS A 53 -1.92 2.68 11.11
N THR A 54 -2.58 2.90 12.24
CA THR A 54 -2.32 4.06 13.09
C THR A 54 -0.95 3.93 13.75
N PHE A 55 -0.13 4.99 13.62
CA PHE A 55 1.19 5.04 14.23
C PHE A 55 1.09 4.91 15.76
N PRO A 56 1.95 4.11 16.43
CA PRO A 56 1.77 3.71 17.83
C PRO A 56 2.19 4.79 18.83
N LEU A 57 1.54 5.96 18.76
CA LEU A 57 1.75 7.08 19.67
C LEU A 57 1.16 6.81 21.06
N GLY A 58 1.81 7.35 22.09
CA GLY A 58 1.35 7.29 23.48
C GLY A 58 1.43 5.90 24.14
N ALA A 59 1.88 4.88 23.40
CA ALA A 59 2.02 3.53 23.90
C ALA A 59 3.46 3.25 24.35
N SER A 60 3.58 2.56 25.48
CA SER A 60 4.84 1.99 25.95
C SER A 60 5.06 0.61 25.32
N TRP A 61 6.29 0.31 24.94
CA TRP A 61 6.70 -0.94 24.30
C TRP A 61 7.94 -1.51 24.98
N THR A 62 7.93 -2.82 25.24
CA THR A 62 9.07 -3.55 25.81
C THR A 62 9.64 -4.48 24.76
N ALA A 63 10.94 -4.37 24.48
CA ALA A 63 11.61 -5.18 23.48
C ALA A 63 11.75 -6.62 23.98
N VAL A 64 11.25 -7.58 23.21
CA VAL A 64 11.24 -9.00 23.58
C VAL A 64 12.10 -9.85 22.66
N SER A 65 12.28 -9.42 21.41
CA SER A 65 13.15 -10.11 20.46
C SER A 65 13.91 -9.16 19.53
N MET A 66 15.14 -9.54 19.20
CA MET A 66 15.95 -8.91 18.18
C MET A 66 16.54 -10.01 17.28
N ASN A 67 16.23 -9.97 15.98
CA ASN A 67 16.69 -10.95 14.99
C ASN A 67 16.37 -12.40 15.38
N GLY A 68 15.17 -12.63 15.93
CA GLY A 68 14.71 -13.95 16.36
C GLY A 68 15.29 -14.44 17.69
N LYS A 69 16.24 -13.72 18.30
CA LYS A 69 16.78 -14.03 19.63
C LYS A 69 15.97 -13.31 20.71
N SER A 70 15.73 -13.96 21.83
CA SER A 70 15.13 -13.31 23.00
C SER A 70 16.09 -12.25 23.55
N ILE A 71 15.54 -11.10 23.94
CA ILE A 71 16.27 -10.02 24.62
C ILE A 71 15.49 -9.49 25.83
N ALA A 72 14.45 -10.19 26.26
CA ALA A 72 13.53 -9.75 27.32
C ALA A 72 14.26 -9.45 28.64
N GLU A 73 15.35 -10.18 28.94
CA GLU A 73 16.15 -9.95 30.16
C GLU A 73 16.84 -8.58 30.18
N ARG A 74 17.02 -7.95 29.02
CA ARG A 74 17.63 -6.62 28.90
C ARG A 74 16.66 -5.50 29.25
N LYS A 75 15.35 -5.79 29.31
CA LYS A 75 14.29 -4.83 29.66
C LYS A 75 14.34 -3.53 28.84
N ALA A 76 14.79 -3.61 27.59
CA ALA A 76 14.84 -2.45 26.72
C ALA A 76 13.42 -1.99 26.35
N THR A 77 13.21 -0.68 26.24
CA THR A 77 11.89 -0.09 26.02
C THR A 77 11.91 0.95 24.91
N LEU A 78 10.71 1.28 24.42
CA LEU A 78 10.45 2.35 23.49
C LEU A 78 9.06 2.92 23.75
N GLN A 79 8.94 4.24 23.80
CA GLN A 79 7.68 4.96 23.78
C GLN A 79 7.82 6.14 22.82
N ILE A 80 6.79 6.41 22.03
CA ILE A 80 6.74 7.56 21.13
C ILE A 80 5.60 8.46 21.57
N ASP A 81 5.88 9.70 21.94
CA ASP A 81 4.87 10.65 22.39
C ASP A 81 4.19 11.38 21.20
N SER A 82 3.17 12.19 21.50
CA SER A 82 2.43 12.97 20.50
C SER A 82 3.28 14.02 19.78
N ASN A 83 4.46 14.38 20.32
CA ASN A 83 5.41 15.29 19.70
C ASN A 83 6.41 14.55 18.81
N LEU A 84 6.16 13.26 18.52
CA LEU A 84 7.03 12.39 17.73
C LEU A 84 8.41 12.21 18.37
N ARG A 85 8.50 12.34 19.68
CA ARG A 85 9.71 12.06 20.44
C ARG A 85 9.67 10.63 20.96
N GLY A 86 10.59 9.82 20.45
CA GLY A 86 10.90 8.50 20.95
C GLY A 86 11.78 8.58 22.19
N THR A 87 11.39 7.91 23.28
CA THR A 87 12.20 7.76 24.49
C THR A 87 12.20 6.30 24.93
N GLY A 88 13.19 5.90 25.72
CA GLY A 88 13.22 4.54 26.25
C GLY A 88 14.50 4.20 26.98
N TYR A 89 14.58 2.94 27.37
CA TYR A 89 15.75 2.31 27.99
C TYR A 89 16.43 1.37 26.99
N SER A 90 17.74 1.44 26.86
CA SER A 90 18.54 0.62 25.92
C SER A 90 19.27 -0.54 26.60
N GLY A 91 18.82 -0.97 27.77
CA GLY A 91 19.44 -2.05 28.55
C GLY A 91 20.50 -1.58 29.55
N CYS A 92 21.06 -0.39 29.33
CA CYS A 92 22.03 0.25 30.22
C CYS A 92 21.63 1.72 30.45
N ASN A 93 21.60 2.52 29.38
CA ASN A 93 21.26 3.92 29.41
C ASN A 93 19.79 4.18 29.02
N THR A 94 19.38 5.41 29.25
CA THR A 94 18.17 5.95 28.63
C THR A 94 18.54 6.69 27.36
N PHE A 95 17.64 6.69 26.39
CA PHE A 95 17.83 7.39 25.14
C PHE A 95 16.60 8.23 24.79
N SER A 96 16.83 9.22 23.93
CA SER A 96 15.75 9.94 23.24
C SER A 96 16.14 10.27 21.81
N ALA A 97 15.17 10.26 20.91
CA ALA A 97 15.32 10.60 19.51
C ALA A 97 14.00 11.10 18.94
N ALA A 98 14.05 11.75 17.79
CA ALA A 98 12.83 11.95 17.01
C ALA A 98 12.46 10.65 16.26
N ALA A 99 11.17 10.34 16.17
CA ALA A 99 10.63 9.15 15.51
C ALA A 99 9.42 9.54 14.65
N TYR A 100 9.65 9.74 13.36
CA TYR A 100 8.66 10.26 12.42
C TYR A 100 8.00 9.13 11.62
N PRO A 101 6.66 9.06 11.56
CA PRO A 101 6.00 8.17 10.63
C PRO A 101 6.20 8.65 9.19
N LEU A 102 6.39 7.70 8.29
CA LEU A 102 6.41 7.90 6.84
C LEU A 102 5.26 7.12 6.21
N ARG A 103 5.01 7.37 4.92
CA ARG A 103 4.01 6.63 4.13
C ARG A 103 4.29 5.13 4.15
N GLN A 104 3.25 4.32 3.92
CA GLN A 104 3.36 2.85 3.81
C GLN A 104 3.95 2.24 5.09
N GLN A 105 3.55 2.75 6.25
CA GLN A 105 4.06 2.33 7.56
C GLN A 105 5.60 2.42 7.66
N GLY A 106 6.19 3.39 6.97
CA GLY A 106 7.59 3.71 7.15
C GLY A 106 7.83 4.45 8.47
N ILE A 107 9.07 4.41 8.95
CA ILE A 107 9.51 5.18 10.13
C ILE A 107 10.93 5.68 9.90
N ALA A 108 11.17 6.93 10.27
CA ALA A 108 12.51 7.52 10.34
C ALA A 108 12.85 7.85 11.78
N VAL A 109 14.00 7.38 12.25
CA VAL A 109 14.53 7.69 13.59
C VAL A 109 15.72 8.63 13.43
N GLY A 110 15.65 9.78 14.09
CA GLY A 110 16.66 10.82 14.04
C GLY A 110 17.91 10.51 14.88
N PRO A 111 18.80 11.50 15.05
CA PRO A 111 19.89 11.43 16.00
C PRO A 111 19.41 11.10 17.42
N MET A 112 20.20 10.29 18.13
CA MET A 112 19.88 9.82 19.47
C MET A 112 20.74 10.55 20.50
N ALA A 113 20.10 11.13 21.50
CA ALA A 113 20.74 11.52 22.75
C ALA A 113 20.68 10.35 23.73
N ILE A 114 21.79 10.03 24.39
CA ILE A 114 21.94 8.86 25.26
C ILE A 114 22.60 9.33 26.56
N THR A 115 22.10 8.88 27.71
CA THR A 115 22.80 9.11 28.98
C THR A 115 24.13 8.35 29.02
N LYS A 116 25.02 8.71 29.94
CA LYS A 116 26.32 8.02 30.09
C LYS A 116 26.47 7.48 31.50
N ARG A 117 25.99 6.26 31.72
CA ARG A 117 26.31 5.48 32.91
C ARG A 117 27.38 4.43 32.60
N SER A 118 28.12 4.03 33.63
CA SER A 118 29.01 2.87 33.55
C SER A 118 28.19 1.57 33.58
N CYS A 119 28.46 0.68 32.64
CA CYS A 119 27.84 -0.64 32.52
C CYS A 119 28.90 -1.70 32.23
N ASP A 120 28.58 -2.96 32.49
CA ASP A 120 29.42 -4.07 32.06
C ASP A 120 29.48 -4.17 30.53
N LYS A 121 30.46 -4.92 30.04
CA LYS A 121 30.71 -5.07 28.61
C LYS A 121 29.49 -5.63 27.85
N GLY A 122 28.79 -6.61 28.43
CA GLY A 122 27.64 -7.24 27.78
C GLY A 122 26.44 -6.31 27.67
N ALA A 123 26.19 -5.46 28.67
CA ALA A 123 25.17 -4.41 28.61
C ALA A 123 25.51 -3.32 27.58
N ALA A 124 26.76 -2.87 27.53
CA ALA A 124 27.21 -1.86 26.57
C ALA A 124 27.14 -2.34 25.11
N GLU A 125 27.52 -3.60 24.84
CA GLU A 125 27.43 -4.19 23.50
C GLU A 125 25.98 -4.32 23.03
N PHE A 126 25.09 -4.77 23.92
CA PHE A 126 23.66 -4.82 23.63
C PHE A 126 23.06 -3.45 23.36
N GLU A 127 23.35 -2.46 24.21
CA GLU A 127 22.87 -1.10 24.01
C GLU A 127 23.24 -0.57 22.64
N ARG A 128 24.50 -0.74 22.23
CA ARG A 128 24.96 -0.33 20.92
C ARG A 128 24.18 -1.02 19.81
N ALA A 129 24.00 -2.34 19.90
CA ALA A 129 23.26 -3.12 18.90
C ALA A 129 21.79 -2.66 18.80
N TYR A 130 21.13 -2.49 19.93
CA TYR A 130 19.73 -2.06 20.01
C TYR A 130 19.53 -0.64 19.43
N LEU A 131 20.39 0.31 19.81
CA LEU A 131 20.32 1.68 19.30
C LEU A 131 20.65 1.78 17.82
N VAL A 132 21.60 0.97 17.32
CA VAL A 132 21.86 0.85 15.87
C VAL A 132 20.63 0.33 15.13
N ALA A 133 19.96 -0.69 15.67
CA ALA A 133 18.75 -1.24 15.07
C ALA A 133 17.60 -0.23 15.07
N LEU A 134 17.37 0.48 16.17
CA LEU A 134 16.37 1.54 16.23
C LEU A 134 16.67 2.68 15.25
N ARG A 135 17.93 3.13 15.17
CA ARG A 135 18.33 4.19 14.22
C ARG A 135 18.19 3.72 12.76
N GLY A 136 18.42 2.43 12.54
CA GLY A 136 18.28 1.76 11.26
C GLY A 136 16.84 1.43 10.89
N ALA A 137 15.84 1.78 11.70
CA ALA A 137 14.43 1.49 11.43
C ALA A 137 14.00 2.06 10.06
N ARG A 138 13.17 1.29 9.35
CA ARG A 138 12.66 1.62 8.01
C ARG A 138 11.16 1.47 7.95
N ASN A 139 10.65 0.38 8.50
CA ASN A 139 9.22 0.09 8.55
C ASN A 139 8.83 -0.36 9.95
N TRP A 140 7.60 -0.08 10.30
CA TRP A 140 6.98 -0.57 11.52
C TRP A 140 5.67 -1.27 11.17
N ASP A 141 5.24 -2.19 12.02
CA ASP A 141 3.95 -2.80 11.92
C ASP A 141 3.37 -3.16 13.30
N LEU A 142 2.06 -3.29 13.37
CA LEU A 142 1.35 -3.84 14.52
C LEU A 142 0.77 -5.20 14.15
N VAL A 143 1.33 -6.26 14.70
CA VAL A 143 0.96 -7.66 14.44
C VAL A 143 0.48 -8.27 15.75
N GLU A 144 -0.80 -8.61 15.85
CA GLU A 144 -1.40 -9.20 17.06
C GLU A 144 -1.15 -8.36 18.33
N GLY A 145 -1.22 -7.03 18.19
CA GLY A 145 -0.96 -6.10 19.30
C GLY A 145 0.51 -5.92 19.69
N ARG A 146 1.45 -6.56 18.97
CA ARG A 146 2.89 -6.37 19.13
C ARG A 146 3.43 -5.40 18.09
N LEU A 147 4.33 -4.53 18.52
CA LEU A 147 5.06 -3.64 17.62
C LEU A 147 6.23 -4.42 17.01
N VAL A 148 6.32 -4.40 15.68
CA VAL A 148 7.42 -4.98 14.93
C VAL A 148 8.10 -3.86 14.17
N ILE A 149 9.41 -3.70 14.33
CA ILE A 149 10.20 -2.70 13.60
C ILE A 149 11.21 -3.45 12.74
N LYS A 150 11.14 -3.22 11.43
CA LYS A 150 12.16 -3.68 10.48
C LYS A 150 13.20 -2.58 10.31
N SER A 151 14.46 -2.96 10.50
CA SER A 151 15.62 -2.09 10.43
C SER A 151 16.63 -2.62 9.41
N SER A 152 17.61 -1.79 9.06
CA SER A 152 18.76 -2.22 8.24
C SER A 152 19.61 -3.31 8.90
N SER A 153 19.53 -3.49 10.22
CA SER A 153 20.23 -4.55 10.97
C SER A 153 19.34 -5.74 11.33
N GLY A 154 18.11 -5.78 10.81
CA GLY A 154 17.14 -6.85 11.01
C GLY A 154 15.88 -6.41 11.76
N GLU A 155 15.25 -7.30 12.52
CA GLU A 155 13.91 -7.09 13.09
C GLU A 155 13.93 -6.96 14.62
N LEU A 156 13.22 -5.96 15.14
CA LEU A 156 12.91 -5.78 16.55
C LEU A 156 11.43 -6.08 16.79
N ARG A 157 11.12 -6.85 17.83
CA ARG A 157 9.74 -7.13 18.25
C ARG A 157 9.54 -6.67 19.68
N PHE A 158 8.40 -6.05 19.92
CA PHE A 158 8.03 -5.48 21.19
C PHE A 158 6.64 -5.92 21.60
N ASP A 159 6.50 -6.22 22.89
CA ASP A 159 5.21 -6.39 23.52
C ASP A 159 4.74 -5.04 24.07
N ARG A 160 3.42 -4.89 24.18
CA ARG A 160 2.82 -3.70 24.77
C ARG A 160 3.23 -3.64 26.25
N GLY A 161 3.89 -2.54 26.62
CA GLY A 161 4.25 -2.25 28.01
C GLY A 161 3.00 -1.88 28.80
N ILE A 162 3.00 -2.29 30.08
CA ILE A 162 2.04 -1.84 31.10
C ILE A 162 2.36 -0.41 31.56
#